data_AF-A0AAW6T006-F1
#
_entry.id   AF-A0AAW6T006-F1
#
_cell.length_a   1.000
_cell.length_b   1.000
_cell.length_c   1.000
_cell.angle_alpha   90.00
_cell.angle_beta   90.00
_cell.angle_gamma   90.00
#
_symmetry.space_group_name_H-M   'P 1'
#
loop_
_entity.id
_entity.type
_entity.pdbx_description
1 polymer ?
#
loop_
_entity_poly.entity_id
_entity_poly.type
_entity_poly.pdbx_seq_one_letter_code
_entity_poly.pdbx_strand_id
1 'polypeptide(L)'
;MSNHQLTEREMKILEVLLLNLSAQTNAQITKEGMALNPLEKKRKDEIFHYQLAWQSSILPEQYQQMQEGLSRRFTNAIKMCGLQDIDIKFKEHSYSNR
;
A
#
# COMPACT_ATOMS: atom_id res chain seq x y z
N MET A 1 -11.97 23.64 8.89
CA MET A 1 -11.95 23.34 10.33
C MET A 1 -12.67 21.99 10.48
N SER A 2 -12.13 20.90 10.99
CA SER A 2 -10.99 20.65 11.89
C SER A 2 -9.79 19.99 11.17
N ASN A 3 -8.58 20.41 11.53
CA ASN A 3 -7.34 19.73 11.16
C ASN A 3 -7.14 18.57 12.16
N HIS A 4 -8.02 17.56 12.12
CA HIS A 4 -7.87 16.40 13.00
C HIS A 4 -6.71 15.54 12.49
N GLN A 5 -5.54 15.75 13.09
CA GLN A 5 -4.44 14.82 12.97
C GLN A 5 -4.89 13.47 13.55
N LEU A 6 -4.68 12.41 12.79
CA LEU A 6 -4.95 11.05 13.25
C LEU A 6 -4.12 10.76 14.50
N THR A 7 -4.76 10.19 15.52
CA THR A 7 -4.06 9.61 16.67
C THR A 7 -3.18 8.44 16.23
N GLU A 8 -2.21 8.06 17.05
CA GLU A 8 -1.36 6.88 16.77
C GLU A 8 -2.18 5.61 16.57
N ARG A 9 -3.25 5.44 17.35
CA ARG A 9 -4.17 4.30 17.22
C ARG A 9 -4.89 4.31 15.87
N GLU A 10 -5.40 5.45 15.43
CA GLU A 10 -6.09 5.58 14.14
C GLU A 10 -5.13 5.36 12.96
N MET A 11 -3.90 5.91 13.05
CA MET A 11 -2.85 5.64 12.06
C MET A 11 -2.55 4.15 11.97
N LYS A 12 -2.49 3.44 13.10
CA LYS A 12 -2.26 1.98 13.11
C LYS A 12 -3.42 1.18 12.53
N ILE A 13 -4.66 1.57 12.82
CA ILE A 13 -5.85 0.93 12.24
C ILE A 13 -5.85 1.11 10.71
N LEU A 14 -5.56 2.32 10.24
CA LEU A 14 -5.48 2.61 8.81
C LEU A 14 -4.31 1.87 8.14
N GLU A 15 -3.15 1.80 8.78
CA GLU A 15 -2.01 1.01 8.31
C GLU A 15 -2.39 -0.47 8.14
N VAL A 16 -3.06 -1.08 9.13
CA VAL A 16 -3.55 -2.47 9.05
C VAL A 16 -4.57 -2.64 7.93
N LEU A 17 -5.49 -1.68 7.74
CA LEU A 17 -6.44 -1.72 6.63
C LEU A 17 -5.71 -1.74 5.28
N LEU A 18 -4.73 -0.85 5.08
CA LEU A 18 -3.95 -0.77 3.85
C LEU A 18 -3.14 -2.06 3.61
N LEU A 19 -2.57 -2.68 4.66
CA LEU A 19 -1.88 -3.98 4.56
C LEU A 19 -2.82 -5.08 4.06
N ASN A 20 -4.03 -5.15 4.60
CA ASN A 20 -5.02 -6.14 4.17
C ASN A 20 -5.47 -5.92 2.73
N LEU A 21 -5.65 -4.66 2.31
CA LEU A 21 -5.97 -4.32 0.93
C LEU A 21 -4.81 -4.68 -0.01
N SER A 22 -3.56 -4.55 0.44
CA SER A 22 -2.39 -5.00 -0.31
C SER A 22 -2.38 -6.52 -0.50
N ALA A 23 -2.55 -7.28 0.58
CA ALA A 23 -2.60 -8.73 0.52
C ALA A 23 -3.76 -9.23 -0.36
N GLN A 24 -4.96 -8.64 -0.23
CA GLN A 24 -6.12 -8.98 -1.04
C GLN A 24 -5.90 -8.70 -2.53
N THR A 25 -5.32 -7.53 -2.86
CA THR A 25 -5.03 -7.18 -4.25
C THR A 25 -4.04 -8.15 -4.87
N ASN A 26 -2.99 -8.52 -4.11
CA ASN A 26 -2.04 -9.53 -4.55
C ASN A 26 -2.73 -10.88 -4.79
N ALA A 27 -3.45 -11.40 -3.80
CA ALA A 27 -4.14 -12.68 -3.92
C ALA A 27 -5.13 -12.71 -5.11
N GLN A 28 -5.75 -11.58 -5.46
CA GLN A 28 -6.63 -11.51 -6.62
C GLN A 28 -5.88 -11.67 -7.95
N ILE A 29 -4.70 -11.05 -8.08
CA ILE A 29 -3.92 -10.97 -9.32
C ILE A 29 -3.00 -12.17 -9.49
N THR A 30 -2.26 -12.54 -8.45
CA THR A 30 -1.18 -13.54 -8.53
C THR A 30 -1.62 -14.92 -8.06
N LYS A 31 -2.70 -15.01 -7.26
CA LYS A 31 -3.12 -16.24 -6.56
C LYS A 31 -2.09 -16.78 -5.56
N GLU A 32 -1.06 -15.99 -5.24
CA GLU A 32 0.01 -16.37 -4.34
C GLU A 32 0.02 -15.51 -3.06
N GLY A 33 0.85 -15.90 -2.09
CA GLY A 33 1.18 -15.04 -0.95
C GLY A 33 2.08 -13.88 -1.35
N MET A 34 2.18 -12.89 -0.47
CA MET A 34 3.12 -11.77 -0.60
C MET A 34 3.64 -11.40 0.79
N ALA A 35 4.93 -11.17 0.89
CA ALA A 35 5.53 -10.58 2.09
C ALA A 35 5.36 -9.06 2.04
N LEU A 36 4.98 -8.49 3.18
CA LEU A 36 4.82 -7.05 3.39
C LEU A 36 5.85 -6.62 4.43
N ASN A 37 6.98 -6.10 3.95
CA ASN A 37 8.09 -5.72 4.83
C ASN A 37 8.00 -4.21 5.15
N PRO A 38 7.86 -3.82 6.43
CA PRO A 38 7.83 -2.41 6.80
C PRO A 38 9.17 -1.74 6.49
N LEU A 39 9.11 -0.51 5.99
CA LEU A 39 10.27 0.35 5.78
C LEU A 39 10.23 1.53 6.76
N GLU A 40 11.40 2.09 7.06
CA GLU A 40 11.48 3.31 7.86
C GLU A 40 10.74 4.45 7.16
N LYS A 41 9.79 5.06 7.86
CA LYS A 41 9.03 6.20 7.36
C LYS A 41 9.96 7.38 7.14
N LYS A 42 9.92 7.97 5.94
CA LYS A 42 10.74 9.12 5.56
C LYS A 42 10.12 10.44 6.01
N ARG A 43 8.81 10.45 6.26
CA ARG A 43 8.08 11.60 6.79
C ARG A 43 7.19 11.20 7.95
N LYS A 44 6.96 12.13 8.89
CA LYS A 44 6.13 11.88 10.09
C LYS A 44 4.66 11.61 9.75
N ASP A 45 4.18 12.13 8.63
CA ASP A 45 2.82 11.99 8.11
C ASP A 45 2.65 10.75 7.21
N GLU A 46 3.72 10.00 6.91
CA GLU A 46 3.60 8.76 6.15
C GLU A 46 2.87 7.71 6.98
N ILE A 47 1.71 7.26 6.49
CA ILE A 47 0.92 6.23 7.16
C ILE A 47 1.44 4.84 6.76
N PHE A 48 1.79 4.67 5.48
CA PHE A 48 2.14 3.39 4.87
C PHE A 48 3.43 3.50 4.06
N HIS A 49 4.49 2.81 4.49
CA HIS A 49 5.75 2.70 3.77
C HIS A 49 6.28 1.26 3.89
N TYR A 50 6.02 0.45 2.86
CA TYR A 50 6.29 -0.98 2.85
C TYR A 50 6.92 -1.40 1.53
N GLN A 51 7.78 -2.41 1.60
CA GLN A 51 8.20 -3.19 0.44
C GLN A 51 7.25 -4.37 0.28
N LEU A 52 6.67 -4.48 -0.91
CA LEU A 52 5.87 -5.63 -1.34
C LEU A 52 6.82 -6.62 -2.03
N ALA A 53 6.92 -7.83 -1.49
CA ALA A 53 7.79 -8.88 -2.01
C ALA A 53 6.98 -10.13 -2.39
N TRP A 54 6.98 -10.44 -3.69
CA TRP A 54 6.27 -11.59 -4.24
C TRP A 54 7.06 -12.88 -4.04
N GLN A 55 6.34 -14.00 -3.89
CA GLN A 55 6.95 -15.34 -3.79
C GLN A 55 7.68 -15.72 -5.08
N SER A 56 7.08 -15.37 -6.22
CA SER A 56 7.64 -15.56 -7.55
C SER A 56 7.76 -14.21 -8.26
N SER A 57 8.66 -14.11 -9.25
CA SER A 57 8.69 -12.95 -10.14
C SER A 57 7.35 -12.80 -10.85
N ILE A 58 6.79 -11.59 -10.82
CA ILE A 58 5.55 -11.28 -11.52
C ILE A 58 5.83 -10.69 -12.89
N LEU A 59 4.87 -10.84 -13.81
CA LEU A 59 4.94 -10.24 -15.13
C LEU A 59 4.70 -8.72 -15.07
N PRO A 60 5.19 -7.93 -16.05
CA PRO A 60 4.93 -6.50 -16.11
C PRO A 60 3.44 -6.14 -16.07
N GLU A 61 2.58 -6.91 -16.72
CA GLU A 61 1.14 -6.69 -16.74
C GLU A 61 0.52 -6.90 -15.35
N GLN A 62 1.01 -7.89 -14.60
CA GLN A 62 0.58 -8.13 -13.21
C GLN A 62 1.04 -6.99 -12.29
N TYR A 63 2.24 -6.46 -12.51
CA TYR A 63 2.73 -5.30 -11.77
C TYR A 63 1.87 -4.05 -12.04
N GLN A 64 1.52 -3.79 -13.30
CA GLN A 64 0.62 -2.70 -13.65
C GLN A 64 -0.76 -2.87 -13.00
N GLN A 65 -1.35 -4.07 -13.10
CA GLN A 65 -2.62 -4.39 -12.44
C GLN A 65 -2.54 -4.21 -10.92
N MET A 66 -1.39 -4.50 -10.30
CA MET A 66 -1.16 -4.28 -8.89
C MET A 66 -1.20 -2.79 -8.55
N GLN A 67 -0.46 -1.95 -9.27
CA GLN A 67 -0.42 -0.51 -9.02
C GLN A 67 -1.82 0.10 -9.16
N GLU A 68 -2.55 -0.23 -10.22
CA GLU A 68 -3.92 0.24 -10.44
C GLU A 68 -4.88 -0.26 -9.35
N GLY A 69 -4.78 -1.55 -9.01
CA GLY A 69 -5.60 -2.21 -8.01
C GLY A 69 -5.42 -1.64 -6.61
N LEU A 70 -4.17 -1.35 -6.21
CA LEU A 70 -3.81 -0.73 -4.94
C LEU A 70 -4.23 0.73 -4.90
N SER A 71 -3.90 1.49 -5.94
CA SER A 71 -4.24 2.91 -6.04
C SER A 71 -5.74 3.14 -5.85
N ARG A 72 -6.57 2.38 -6.57
CA ARG A 72 -8.03 2.45 -6.46
C ARG A 72 -8.53 2.08 -5.06
N ARG A 73 -8.05 0.99 -4.48
CA ARG A 73 -8.52 0.51 -3.17
C ARG A 73 -8.10 1.43 -2.04
N PHE A 74 -6.85 1.89 -2.04
CA PHE A 74 -6.35 2.85 -1.07
C PHE A 74 -7.13 4.14 -1.14
N THR A 75 -7.29 4.71 -2.35
CA THR A 75 -8.07 5.92 -2.56
C THR A 75 -9.50 5.78 -2.03
N ASN A 76 -10.17 4.67 -2.33
CA ASN A 76 -11.54 4.44 -1.88
C ASN A 76 -11.61 4.28 -0.35
N ALA A 77 -10.74 3.47 0.25
CA ALA A 77 -10.71 3.24 1.70
C ALA A 77 -10.46 4.55 2.46
N ILE A 78 -9.47 5.33 2.02
CA ILE A 78 -9.11 6.62 2.62
C ILE A 78 -10.27 7.61 2.51
N LYS A 79 -10.92 7.71 1.34
CA LYS A 79 -12.12 8.56 1.16
C LYS A 79 -13.26 8.14 2.08
N MET A 80 -13.48 6.84 2.25
CA MET A 80 -14.50 6.31 3.17
C MET A 80 -14.17 6.60 4.65
N CYS A 81 -12.89 6.75 4.99
CA CYS A 81 -12.46 7.24 6.31
C CYS A 81 -12.59 8.77 6.46
N GLY A 82 -13.11 9.48 5.45
CA GLY A 82 -13.26 10.95 5.49
C GLY A 82 -11.94 11.72 5.37
N LEU A 83 -10.86 11.05 4.97
CA LEU A 83 -9.54 11.67 4.83
C LEU A 83 -9.39 12.33 3.45
N GLN A 84 -8.72 13.49 3.41
CA GLN A 84 -8.50 14.31 2.23
C GLN A 84 -7.00 14.47 1.95
N ASP A 85 -6.65 15.02 0.79
CA ASP A 85 -5.27 15.39 0.41
C ASP A 85 -4.24 14.25 0.50
N ILE A 86 -4.60 13.08 -0.03
CA ILE A 86 -3.72 11.92 -0.03
C ILE A 86 -2.82 11.82 -1.28
N ASP A 87 -1.55 11.50 -1.03
CA ASP A 87 -0.55 11.21 -2.05
C ASP A 87 -0.12 9.74 -1.95
N ILE A 88 -0.30 8.99 -3.03
CA ILE A 88 0.10 7.58 -3.14
C ILE A 88 1.23 7.49 -4.14
N LYS A 89 2.38 6.97 -3.70
CA LYS A 89 3.57 6.80 -4.53
C LYS A 89 4.01 5.34 -4.55
N PHE A 90 4.02 4.74 -5.73
CA PHE A 90 4.65 3.45 -5.97
C PHE A 90 6.07 3.70 -6.47
N LYS A 91 7.05 3.01 -5.86
CA LYS A 91 8.44 3.03 -6.32
C LYS A 91 8.83 1.62 -6.69
N GLU A 92 9.32 1.46 -7.91
CA GLU A 92 9.90 0.20 -8.33
C GLU A 92 11.30 0.08 -7.71
N HIS A 93 11.54 -1.01 -7.00
CA HIS A 93 12.87 -1.42 -6.57
C HIS A 93 13.19 -2.71 -7.31
N SER A 94 13.59 -2.59 -8.56
CA SER A 94 14.06 -3.69 -9.38
C SER A 94 15.47 -4.09 -8.93
N TYR A 95 15.58 -5.15 -8.13
CA TYR A 95 16.83 -5.91 -8.08
C TYR A 95 16.84 -6.85 -9.29
N SER A 96 17.14 -6.30 -10.47
CA SER A 96 17.51 -7.09 -11.65
C SER A 96 19.02 -7.01 -11.85
N ASN A 97 19.77 -7.74 -11.03
CA ASN A 97 21.08 -8.25 -11.42
C ASN A 97 20.98 -9.78 -11.40
N ARG A 98 20.52 -10.34 -12.51
CA ARG A 98 20.91 -11.69 -12.92
C ARG A 98 21.65 -11.58 -14.24
#